data_AF-A0A3D5JGL9-F1
#
_entry.id   AF-A0A3D5JGL9-F1
#
_cell.length_a   1.000
_cell.length_b   1.000
_cell.length_c   1.000
_cell.angle_alpha   90.00
_cell.angle_beta   90.00
_cell.angle_gamma   90.00
#
_symmetry.space_group_name_H-M   'P 1'
#
loop_
_entity.id
_entity.type
_entity.pdbx_description
1 polymer ?
#
loop_
_entity_poly.entity_id
_entity_poly.type
_entity_poly.pdbx_seq_one_letter_code
_entity_poly.pdbx_strand_id
1 'polypeptide(L)'
;MSLPTFSMREMLEAGVHFGHSTRRWNPRMKPFIFGERNKIHILDLQQTVPMLHAALKAMSDVASRGGRVLFVGTKRAAADKVAETARNCGQYYVNHRWLGGMMTNWATVSQSIRRLRDLEARMESDEVNQLTKKEVLQLTRERDKLELTLGGIKEMGGLPDMLFVIDTNKEAIAVEEA
;
A
#
# COMPACT_ATOMS: atom_id res chain seq x y z
N MET A 1 -22.61 -8.26 2.01
CA MET A 1 -22.50 -7.40 0.82
C MET A 1 -22.22 -8.30 -0.37
N SER A 2 -22.79 -8.05 -1.56
CA SER A 2 -22.42 -8.80 -2.76
C SER A 2 -21.03 -8.38 -3.22
N LEU A 3 -20.21 -9.33 -3.67
CA LEU A 3 -18.94 -9.01 -4.32
C LEU A 3 -19.20 -8.21 -5.60
N PRO A 4 -18.33 -7.23 -5.94
CA PRO A 4 -18.48 -6.47 -7.17
C PRO A 4 -18.36 -7.39 -8.38
N THR A 5 -19.25 -7.20 -9.35
CA THR A 5 -19.22 -7.92 -10.63
C THR A 5 -18.34 -7.18 -11.62
N PHE A 6 -17.52 -7.91 -12.36
CA PHE A 6 -16.68 -7.38 -13.42
C PHE A 6 -16.66 -8.36 -14.59
N SER A 7 -16.55 -7.83 -15.79
CA SER A 7 -16.48 -8.61 -17.02
C SER A 7 -15.08 -8.57 -17.64
N MET A 8 -14.74 -9.62 -18.38
CA MET A 8 -13.52 -9.65 -19.18
C MET A 8 -13.47 -8.50 -20.20
N ARG A 9 -14.65 -8.09 -20.71
CA ARG A 9 -14.78 -6.98 -21.64
C ARG A 9 -14.34 -5.65 -21.01
N GLU A 10 -14.82 -5.34 -19.80
CA GLU A 10 -14.42 -4.12 -19.08
C GLU A 10 -12.91 -4.11 -18.79
N MET A 11 -12.33 -5.26 -18.43
CA MET A 11 -10.87 -5.39 -18.23
C MET A 11 -10.06 -5.16 -19.50
N LEU A 12 -10.58 -5.60 -20.65
CA LEU A 12 -9.97 -5.36 -21.96
C LEU A 12 -10.03 -3.86 -22.31
N GLU A 13 -11.20 -3.23 -22.15
CA GLU A 13 -11.41 -1.80 -22.42
C GLU A 13 -10.56 -0.92 -21.49
N ALA A 14 -10.39 -1.32 -20.23
CA ALA A 14 -9.52 -0.65 -19.26
C ALA A 14 -8.02 -0.90 -19.48
N GLY A 15 -7.64 -1.80 -20.41
CA GLY A 15 -6.23 -2.06 -20.74
C GLY A 15 -5.45 -2.87 -19.69
N VAL A 16 -6.12 -3.61 -18.80
CA VAL A 16 -5.48 -4.37 -17.69
C VAL A 16 -4.59 -5.52 -18.21
N HIS A 17 -4.85 -6.00 -19.42
CA HIS A 17 -4.13 -7.11 -20.06
C HIS A 17 -2.72 -6.74 -20.54
N PHE A 18 -2.34 -5.46 -20.56
CA PHE A 18 -1.02 -5.05 -21.00
C PHE A 18 0.04 -5.28 -19.92
N GLY A 19 1.02 -6.12 -20.23
CA GLY A 19 2.20 -6.35 -19.40
C GLY A 19 3.37 -5.43 -19.78
N HIS A 20 4.58 -5.88 -19.44
CA HIS A 20 5.82 -5.19 -19.78
C HIS A 20 6.38 -5.65 -21.14
N SER A 21 7.44 -4.99 -21.60
CA SER A 21 8.20 -5.44 -22.77
C SER A 21 8.75 -6.85 -22.59
N THR A 22 8.86 -7.60 -23.68
CA THR A 22 9.40 -8.98 -23.72
C THR A 22 10.83 -9.11 -23.20
N ARG A 23 11.58 -8.01 -23.08
CA ARG A 23 12.90 -7.97 -22.45
C ARG A 23 12.87 -7.93 -20.92
N ARG A 24 11.76 -7.49 -20.33
CA ARG A 24 11.61 -7.25 -18.88
C ARG A 24 10.47 -8.13 -18.35
N TRP A 25 10.71 -9.44 -18.35
CA TRP A 25 9.75 -10.42 -17.84
C TRP A 25 10.44 -11.42 -16.93
N ASN A 26 9.66 -12.03 -16.04
CA ASN A 26 10.11 -13.13 -15.21
C ASN A 26 9.66 -14.45 -15.86
N PRO A 27 10.57 -15.41 -16.16
CA PRO A 27 10.21 -16.70 -16.76
C PRO A 27 9.12 -17.47 -16.01
N ARG A 28 9.01 -17.28 -14.69
CA ARG A 28 7.97 -17.89 -13.85
C ARG A 28 6.56 -17.38 -14.16
N MET A 29 6.45 -16.24 -14.84
CA MET A 29 5.17 -15.68 -15.28
C MET A 29 4.65 -16.31 -16.58
N LYS A 30 5.41 -17.21 -17.22
CA LYS A 30 5.00 -17.87 -18.48
C LYS A 30 3.57 -18.43 -18.44
N PRO A 31 3.11 -19.10 -17.37
CA PRO A 31 1.74 -19.62 -17.31
C PRO A 31 0.65 -18.55 -17.35
N PHE A 32 0.95 -17.32 -16.91
CA PHE A 32 0.00 -16.20 -16.84
C PHE A 32 0.06 -15.28 -18.07
N ILE A 33 0.98 -15.53 -19.00
CA ILE A 33 1.15 -14.76 -20.24
C ILE A 33 0.37 -15.46 -21.35
N PHE A 34 -0.63 -14.78 -21.91
CA PHE A 34 -1.40 -15.27 -23.05
C PHE A 34 -0.58 -15.25 -24.34
N GLY A 35 0.24 -14.21 -24.54
CA GLY A 35 1.07 -14.06 -25.72
C GLY A 35 1.85 -12.76 -25.74
N GLU A 36 2.33 -12.36 -26.93
CA GLU A 36 2.98 -11.07 -27.13
C GLU A 36 2.44 -10.35 -28.37
N ARG A 37 2.36 -9.02 -28.30
CA ARG A 37 2.01 -8.16 -29.44
C ARG A 37 2.89 -6.93 -29.39
N ASN A 38 3.51 -6.57 -30.53
CA ASN A 38 4.40 -5.42 -30.61
C ASN A 38 5.50 -5.40 -29.52
N LYS A 39 6.06 -6.58 -29.19
CA LYS A 39 7.07 -6.76 -28.13
C LYS A 39 6.60 -6.42 -26.71
N ILE A 40 5.30 -6.43 -26.46
CA ILE A 40 4.67 -6.29 -25.14
C ILE A 40 3.95 -7.61 -24.82
N HIS A 41 4.15 -8.13 -23.61
CA HIS A 41 3.42 -9.31 -23.15
C HIS A 41 1.95 -8.97 -22.88
N ILE A 42 1.06 -9.87 -23.27
CA ILE A 42 -0.37 -9.81 -22.97
C ILE A 42 -0.65 -10.83 -21.85
N LEU A 43 -1.26 -10.37 -20.77
CA LEU A 43 -1.67 -11.21 -19.64
C LEU A 43 -2.97 -11.94 -19.94
N ASP A 44 -3.09 -13.16 -19.43
CA ASP A 44 -4.29 -13.97 -19.61
C ASP A 44 -5.42 -13.53 -18.67
N LEU A 45 -6.42 -12.88 -19.24
CA LEU A 45 -7.61 -12.44 -18.51
C LEU A 45 -8.51 -13.61 -18.09
N GLN A 46 -8.45 -14.76 -18.77
CA GLN A 46 -9.21 -15.95 -18.38
C GLN A 46 -8.76 -16.47 -17.01
N GLN A 47 -7.48 -16.29 -16.68
CA GLN A 47 -6.92 -16.58 -15.36
C GLN A 47 -7.12 -15.41 -14.39
N THR A 48 -6.96 -14.16 -14.87
CA THR A 48 -7.06 -12.96 -14.02
C THR A 48 -8.45 -12.81 -13.40
N VAL A 49 -9.52 -13.09 -14.16
CA VAL A 49 -10.92 -12.94 -13.69
C VAL A 49 -11.21 -13.82 -12.45
N PRO A 50 -11.03 -15.15 -12.49
CA PRO A 50 -11.29 -16.00 -11.32
C PRO A 50 -10.33 -15.71 -10.16
N MET A 51 -9.06 -15.36 -10.44
CA MET A 51 -8.10 -15.00 -9.39
C MET A 51 -8.47 -13.71 -8.67
N LEU A 52 -8.94 -12.68 -9.41
CA LEU A 52 -9.43 -11.45 -8.82
C LEU A 52 -10.66 -11.70 -7.96
N HIS A 53 -11.59 -12.53 -8.41
CA HIS A 53 -12.78 -12.88 -7.62
C HIS A 53 -12.39 -13.58 -6.30
N ALA A 54 -11.43 -14.51 -6.36
CA ALA A 54 -10.91 -15.17 -5.15
C ALA A 54 -10.23 -14.19 -4.18
N ALA A 55 -9.44 -13.25 -4.70
CA ALA A 55 -8.79 -12.21 -3.90
C ALA A 55 -9.82 -11.28 -3.23
N LEU A 56 -10.84 -10.83 -3.98
CA LEU A 56 -11.93 -9.99 -3.45
C LEU A 56 -12.73 -10.71 -2.36
N LYS A 57 -12.98 -12.01 -2.53
CA LYS A 57 -13.61 -12.83 -1.50
C LYS A 57 -12.76 -12.89 -0.23
N ALA A 58 -11.47 -13.18 -0.36
CA ALA A 58 -10.56 -13.22 0.78
C ALA A 58 -10.48 -11.87 1.52
N MET A 59 -10.39 -10.76 0.78
CA MET A 59 -10.43 -9.41 1.36
C MET A 59 -11.75 -9.12 2.08
N SER A 60 -12.88 -9.50 1.49
CA SER A 60 -14.20 -9.35 2.11
C SER A 60 -14.31 -10.16 3.40
N ASP A 61 -13.79 -11.38 3.43
CA ASP A 61 -13.82 -12.26 4.60
C ASP A 61 -12.94 -11.69 5.74
N VAL A 62 -11.77 -11.13 5.44
CA VAL A 62 -10.92 -10.43 6.42
C VAL A 62 -11.65 -9.20 6.97
N ALA A 63 -12.18 -8.35 6.09
CA ALA A 63 -12.89 -7.14 6.50
C ALA A 63 -14.13 -7.45 7.36
N SER A 64 -14.90 -8.49 7.03
CA SER A 64 -16.08 -8.90 7.79
C SER A 64 -15.78 -9.37 9.22
N ARG A 65 -14.54 -9.84 9.46
CA ARG A 65 -14.06 -10.25 10.78
C ARG A 65 -13.45 -9.10 11.58
N GLY A 66 -13.49 -7.88 11.04
CA GLY A 66 -12.80 -6.72 11.62
C GLY A 66 -11.29 -6.75 11.45
N GLY A 67 -10.78 -7.58 10.53
CA GLY A 67 -9.37 -7.65 10.21
C GLY A 67 -8.89 -6.40 9.46
N ARG A 68 -7.60 -6.13 9.60
CA ARG A 68 -6.94 -4.93 9.06
C ARG A 68 -6.24 -5.26 7.76
N VAL A 69 -6.51 -4.48 6.73
CA VAL A 69 -5.87 -4.59 5.41
C VAL A 69 -4.90 -3.42 5.26
N LEU A 70 -3.65 -3.72 4.94
CA LEU A 70 -2.64 -2.71 4.66
C LEU A 70 -2.38 -2.63 3.14
N PHE A 71 -2.68 -1.48 2.56
CA PHE A 71 -2.42 -1.21 1.15
C PHE A 71 -1.01 -0.65 0.95
N VAL A 72 -0.19 -1.31 0.14
CA VAL A 72 1.20 -0.94 -0.09
C VAL A 72 1.41 -0.61 -1.56
N GLY A 73 1.91 0.59 -1.84
CA GLY A 73 2.29 0.98 -3.19
C GLY A 73 3.02 2.31 -3.22
N THR A 74 4.34 2.28 -3.35
CA THR A 74 5.20 3.48 -3.34
C THR A 74 5.49 4.04 -4.74
N LYS A 75 5.05 3.34 -5.78
CA LYS A 75 5.20 3.78 -7.16
C LYS A 75 4.44 5.08 -7.38
N ARG A 76 5.08 6.08 -8.01
CA ARG A 76 4.48 7.41 -8.25
C ARG A 76 3.07 7.39 -8.86
N ALA A 77 2.80 6.47 -9.78
CA ALA A 77 1.49 6.33 -10.42
C ALA A 77 0.41 5.71 -9.52
N ALA A 78 0.81 5.06 -8.43
CA ALA A 78 -0.07 4.33 -7.52
C ALA A 78 -0.19 5.00 -6.14
N ALA A 79 0.83 5.72 -5.69
CA ALA A 79 0.95 6.26 -4.33
C ALA A 79 -0.29 7.04 -3.88
N ASP A 80 -0.72 8.03 -4.67
CA ASP A 80 -1.86 8.87 -4.31
C ASP A 80 -3.17 8.07 -4.35
N LYS A 81 -3.33 7.19 -5.34
CA LYS A 81 -4.54 6.36 -5.50
C LYS A 81 -4.68 5.34 -4.38
N VAL A 82 -3.58 4.74 -3.94
CA VAL A 82 -3.54 3.82 -2.79
C VAL A 82 -3.97 4.54 -1.52
N ALA A 83 -3.39 5.71 -1.24
CA ALA A 83 -3.74 6.48 -0.05
C ALA A 83 -5.20 6.95 -0.05
N GLU A 84 -5.70 7.44 -1.19
CA GLU A 84 -7.10 7.82 -1.36
C GLU A 84 -8.04 6.64 -1.13
N THR A 85 -7.77 5.50 -1.78
CA THR A 85 -8.64 4.31 -1.72
C THR A 85 -8.68 3.72 -0.32
N ALA A 86 -7.53 3.60 0.33
CA ALA A 86 -7.43 3.09 1.70
C ALA A 86 -8.19 3.98 2.70
N ARG A 87 -8.06 5.31 2.60
CA ARG A 87 -8.82 6.24 3.44
C ARG A 87 -10.33 6.13 3.21
N ASN A 88 -10.76 6.02 1.96
CA ASN A 88 -12.18 5.91 1.62
C ASN A 88 -12.81 4.63 2.17
N CYS A 89 -12.05 3.53 2.30
CA CYS A 89 -12.54 2.29 2.90
C CYS A 89 -12.18 2.11 4.39
N GLY A 90 -11.59 3.14 5.03
CA GLY A 90 -11.22 3.11 6.44
C GLY A 90 -10.08 2.13 6.77
N GLN A 91 -9.24 1.81 5.79
CA GLN A 91 -8.10 0.90 5.92
C GLN A 91 -6.76 1.67 5.86
N TYR A 92 -5.68 0.95 6.13
CA TYR A 92 -4.35 1.53 6.30
C TYR A 92 -3.54 1.48 5.02
N TYR A 93 -2.53 2.36 4.90
CA TYR A 93 -1.70 2.40 3.70
C TYR A 93 -0.23 2.77 3.95
N VAL A 94 0.62 2.36 3.01
CA VAL A 94 2.00 2.81 2.83
C VAL A 94 2.16 3.24 1.38
N ASN A 95 2.22 4.55 1.13
CA ASN A 95 2.30 5.11 -0.22
C ASN A 95 3.62 5.84 -0.53
N HIS A 96 4.49 6.05 0.46
CA HIS A 96 5.75 6.76 0.26
C HIS A 96 6.97 5.82 0.26
N ARG A 97 7.22 5.14 1.37
CA ARG A 97 8.34 4.20 1.50
C ARG A 97 8.04 3.12 2.55
N TRP A 98 8.29 1.87 2.21
CA TRP A 98 8.38 0.79 3.18
C TRP A 98 9.69 0.89 3.98
N LEU A 99 9.61 0.97 5.30
CA LEU A 99 10.76 0.85 6.19
C LEU A 99 10.98 -0.63 6.50
N GLY A 100 12.19 -1.13 6.31
CA GLY A 100 12.51 -2.51 6.69
C GLY A 100 12.25 -2.74 8.18
N GLY A 101 11.60 -3.84 8.52
CA GLY A 101 11.15 -4.13 9.87
C GLY A 101 9.75 -3.61 10.19
N MET A 102 9.01 -3.11 9.19
CA MET A 102 7.64 -2.60 9.37
C MET A 102 6.69 -3.65 9.95
N MET A 103 6.88 -4.93 9.61
CA MET A 103 6.10 -6.04 10.17
C MET A 103 6.94 -6.89 11.12
N THR A 104 8.19 -7.18 10.75
CA THR A 104 9.04 -8.08 11.56
C THR A 104 9.53 -7.45 12.87
N ASN A 105 9.58 -6.12 12.97
CA ASN A 105 9.93 -5.38 14.18
C ASN A 105 8.90 -4.28 14.51
N TRP A 106 7.65 -4.72 14.71
CA TRP A 106 6.53 -3.82 15.03
C TRP A 106 6.75 -3.00 16.32
N ALA A 107 7.52 -3.50 17.29
CA ALA A 107 7.78 -2.78 18.54
C ALA A 107 8.50 -1.46 18.29
N THR A 108 9.52 -1.44 17.44
CA THR A 108 10.25 -0.22 17.07
C THR A 108 9.41 0.71 16.19
N VAL A 109 8.61 0.15 15.29
CA VAL A 109 7.69 0.94 14.45
C VAL A 109 6.64 1.64 15.31
N SER A 110 6.08 0.93 16.30
CA SER A 110 5.12 1.46 17.26
C SER A 110 5.70 2.61 18.10
N GLN A 111 6.98 2.53 18.49
CA GLN A 111 7.67 3.64 19.15
C GLN A 111 7.77 4.87 18.24
N SER A 112 8.04 4.66 16.95
CA SER A 112 8.12 5.75 15.96
C SER A 112 6.74 6.37 15.70
N ILE A 113 5.67 5.58 15.69
CA ILE A 113 4.28 6.07 15.63
C ILE A 113 3.93 6.88 16.89
N ARG A 114 4.33 6.40 18.08
CA ARG A 114 4.14 7.16 19.32
C ARG A 114 4.86 8.50 19.27
N ARG A 115 6.12 8.51 18.82
CA ARG A 115 6.90 9.72 18.62
C ARG A 115 6.20 10.71 17.68
N LEU A 116 5.61 10.23 16.59
CA LEU A 116 4.82 11.07 15.67
C LEU A 116 3.62 11.71 16.40
N ARG A 117 2.86 10.93 17.17
CA ARG A 117 1.73 11.46 17.97
C ARG A 117 2.18 12.49 19.01
N ASP A 118 3.30 12.25 19.68
CA ASP A 118 3.86 13.19 20.66
C ASP A 118 4.28 14.51 19.98
N LEU A 119 4.85 14.45 18.78
CA LEU A 119 5.20 15.63 17.99
C LEU A 119 3.97 16.41 17.54
N GLU A 120 2.91 15.73 17.08
CA GLU A 120 1.64 16.36 16.73
C GLU A 120 1.03 17.09 17.94
N ALA A 121 0.90 16.39 19.07
CA ALA A 121 0.35 16.97 20.30
C ALA A 121 1.17 18.16 20.81
N ARG A 122 2.51 18.06 20.77
CA ARG A 122 3.37 19.17 21.15
C ARG A 122 3.19 20.37 20.24
N MET A 123 3.02 20.14 18.93
CA MET A 123 2.82 21.21 17.94
C MET A 123 1.46 21.91 18.05
N GLU A 124 0.45 21.23 18.59
CA GLU A 124 -0.88 21.79 18.85
C GLU A 124 -0.96 22.53 20.20
N SER A 125 -0.02 22.26 21.10
CA SER A 125 0.03 22.87 22.44
C SER A 125 0.64 24.27 22.45
N ASP A 126 0.30 25.05 23.48
CA ASP A 126 0.88 26.38 23.72
C ASP A 126 2.39 26.33 24.02
N GLU A 127 2.98 25.16 24.27
CA GLU A 127 4.43 24.99 24.46
C GLU A 127 5.23 25.43 23.23
N VAL A 128 4.65 25.37 22.03
CA VAL A 128 5.29 25.83 20.79
C VAL A 128 5.66 27.31 20.86
N ASN A 129 4.85 28.11 21.56
CA ASN A 129 5.08 29.55 21.69
C ASN A 129 6.31 29.87 22.54
N GLN A 130 6.81 28.91 23.32
CA GLN A 130 8.03 29.05 24.12
C GLN A 130 9.30 28.63 23.37
N LEU A 131 9.16 28.05 22.17
CA LEU A 131 10.28 27.57 21.36
C LEU A 131 10.81 28.65 20.42
N THR A 132 12.10 28.57 20.11
CA THR A 132 12.69 29.40 19.07
C THR A 132 12.20 28.97 17.69
N LYS A 133 12.17 29.90 16.72
CA LYS A 133 11.81 29.59 15.32
C LYS A 133 12.63 28.43 14.73
N LYS A 134 13.89 28.28 15.16
CA LYS A 134 14.77 27.19 14.71
C LYS A 134 14.31 25.84 15.26
N GLU A 135 13.94 25.77 16.53
CA GLU A 135 13.43 24.55 17.15
C GLU A 135 12.08 24.14 16.56
N VAL A 136 11.17 25.11 16.37
CA VAL A 136 9.89 24.87 15.70
C VAL A 136 10.11 24.31 14.30
N LEU A 137 11.05 24.87 13.53
CA LEU A 137 11.38 24.36 12.19
C LEU A 137 11.93 22.91 12.24
N GLN A 138 12.76 22.58 13.23
CA GLN A 138 13.29 21.22 13.38
C GLN A 138 12.20 20.21 13.72
N LEU A 139 11.32 20.53 14.67
CA LEU A 139 10.18 19.69 15.05
C LEU A 139 9.21 19.49 13.90
N THR A 140 8.91 20.57 13.16
CA THR A 140 8.06 20.55 11.95
C THR A 140 8.62 19.57 10.92
N ARG A 141 9.93 19.64 10.63
CA ARG A 141 10.60 18.72 9.68
C ARG A 141 10.60 17.27 10.15
N GLU A 142 10.79 17.04 11.45
CA GLU A 142 10.75 15.70 12.04
C GLU A 142 9.35 15.09 11.89
N ARG A 143 8.31 15.85 12.29
CA ARG A 143 6.91 15.46 12.13
C ARG A 143 6.59 15.18 10.66
N ASP A 144 6.87 16.10 9.75
CA ASP A 144 6.51 15.95 8.32
C ASP A 144 7.13 14.70 7.71
N LYS A 145 8.39 14.39 8.08
CA LYS A 145 9.09 13.20 7.62
C LYS A 145 8.43 11.91 8.16
N LEU A 146 8.06 11.91 9.43
CA LEU A 146 7.39 10.77 10.06
C LEU A 146 5.97 10.60 9.52
N GLU A 147 5.19 11.67 9.39
CA GLU A 147 3.83 11.66 8.85
C GLU A 147 3.80 11.12 7.42
N LEU A 148 4.75 11.56 6.58
CA LEU A 148 4.89 11.08 5.21
C LEU A 148 5.12 9.56 5.11
N THR A 149 5.77 8.97 6.11
CA THR A 149 6.16 7.55 6.08
C THR A 149 5.20 6.66 6.89
N LEU A 150 4.71 7.14 8.03
CA LEU A 150 3.96 6.39 9.04
C LEU A 150 2.51 6.84 9.19
N GLY A 151 2.11 7.99 8.61
CA GLY A 151 0.77 8.56 8.78
C GLY A 151 -0.34 7.58 8.37
N GLY A 152 -0.13 6.83 7.29
CA GLY A 152 -1.09 5.82 6.81
C GLY A 152 -1.25 4.58 7.69
N ILE A 153 -0.35 4.35 8.65
CA ILE A 153 -0.43 3.26 9.65
C ILE A 153 -0.57 3.78 11.09
N LYS A 154 -0.68 5.10 11.27
CA LYS A 154 -0.71 5.75 12.59
C LYS A 154 -1.83 5.21 13.48
N GLU A 155 -2.97 4.88 12.90
CA GLU A 155 -4.17 4.37 13.62
C GLU A 155 -4.35 2.84 13.53
N MET A 156 -3.34 2.09 13.10
CA MET A 156 -3.46 0.64 12.89
C MET A 156 -3.49 -0.19 14.19
N GLY A 157 -2.84 0.32 15.24
CA GLY A 157 -2.84 -0.28 16.57
C GLY A 157 -2.20 -1.68 16.70
N GLY A 158 -1.67 -2.25 15.62
CA GLY A 158 -1.07 -3.58 15.60
C GLY A 158 -0.74 -4.03 14.17
N LEU A 159 -0.33 -5.29 14.01
CA LEU A 159 0.01 -5.86 12.71
C LEU A 159 -1.23 -6.05 11.81
N PRO A 160 -1.09 -5.89 10.48
CA PRO A 160 -2.18 -6.16 9.55
C PRO A 160 -2.45 -7.65 9.42
N ASP A 161 -3.69 -8.01 9.09
CA ASP A 161 -4.12 -9.38 8.84
C ASP A 161 -3.97 -9.77 7.36
N MET A 162 -3.89 -8.77 6.48
CA MET A 162 -3.71 -8.95 5.04
C MET A 162 -2.96 -7.77 4.42
N LEU A 163 -2.11 -8.06 3.44
CA LEU A 163 -1.47 -7.06 2.60
C LEU A 163 -2.08 -7.03 1.21
N PHE A 164 -2.28 -5.82 0.68
CA PHE A 164 -2.53 -5.58 -0.72
C PHE A 164 -1.35 -4.81 -1.31
N VAL A 165 -0.56 -5.44 -2.17
CA VAL A 165 0.70 -4.86 -2.67
C VAL A 165 0.61 -4.56 -4.16
N ILE A 166 0.96 -3.33 -4.55
CA ILE A 166 1.13 -2.93 -5.94
C ILE A 166 2.62 -2.98 -6.29
N ASP A 167 2.94 -3.76 -7.33
CA ASP A 167 4.31 -3.93 -7.86
C ASP A 167 5.27 -4.61 -6.86
N THR A 168 5.23 -5.95 -6.82
CA THR A 168 6.05 -6.77 -5.91
C THR A 168 7.55 -6.61 -6.12
N ASN A 169 7.99 -6.17 -7.30
CA ASN A 169 9.41 -5.90 -7.54
C ASN A 169 9.86 -4.62 -6.84
N LYS A 170 8.97 -3.61 -6.79
CA LYS A 170 9.25 -2.35 -6.10
C LYS A 170 9.15 -2.52 -4.58
N GLU A 171 8.17 -3.31 -4.13
CA GLU A 171 7.87 -3.56 -2.72
C GLU A 171 8.38 -4.92 -2.23
N ALA A 172 9.55 -5.36 -2.72
CA ALA A 172 10.08 -6.69 -2.42
C ALA A 172 10.25 -6.93 -0.90
N ILE A 173 10.67 -5.90 -0.15
CA ILE A 173 10.83 -5.97 1.31
C ILE A 173 9.48 -6.22 1.99
N ALA A 174 8.42 -5.54 1.54
CA ALA A 174 7.09 -5.74 2.11
C ALA A 174 6.57 -7.17 1.87
N VAL A 175 6.89 -7.75 0.71
CA VAL A 175 6.51 -9.14 0.38
C VAL A 175 7.36 -10.15 1.14
N GLU A 176 8.63 -9.85 1.42
CA GLU A 176 9.52 -10.72 2.19
C GLU A 176 9.20 -10.73 3.69
N GLU A 177 8.69 -9.61 4.22
CA GLU A 177 8.24 -9.51 5.61
C GLU A 177 6.84 -10.09 5.86
N ALA A 178 6.06 -10.33 4.80
CA ALA A 178 4.68 -10.81 4.86
C ALA A 178 4.59 -12.34 5.05
#